data_AF-A0A6J5Y1P1-F1
#
_entry.id   AF-A0A6J5Y1P1-F1
#
_cell.length_a   1.000
_cell.length_b   1.000
_cell.length_c   1.000
_cell.angle_alpha   90.00
_cell.angle_beta   90.00
_cell.angle_gamma   90.00
#
_symmetry.space_group_name_H-M   'P 1'
#
loop_
_entity.id
_entity.type
_entity.pdbx_description
1 polymer ?
#
loop_
_entity_poly.entity_id
_entity_poly.type
_entity_poly.pdbx_seq_one_letter_code
_entity_poly.pdbx_strand_id
1 'polypeptide(L)' 'MEAIEGMRVALGAAVVLNYCLQGLFHPARKVREVYWKIYNSLYIGAQDALVASYPLLEDEDHNVYTRPELMMFV' A
#
# COMPACT_ATOMS: atom_id res chain seq x y z
N MET A 1 -12.54 -12.41 -3.51
CA MET A 1 -11.71 -11.25 -3.90
C MET A 1 -12.56 -10.07 -4.32
N GLU A 2 -13.62 -10.30 -5.10
CA GLU A 2 -14.56 -9.27 -5.56
C GLU A 2 -15.12 -8.36 -4.46
N ALA A 3 -15.42 -8.90 -3.27
CA ALA A 3 -15.88 -8.08 -2.14
C ALA A 3 -14.84 -7.03 -1.69
N ILE A 4 -13.55 -7.37 -1.70
CA ILE A 4 -12.46 -6.45 -1.36
C ILE A 4 -12.34 -5.34 -2.41
N GLU A 5 -12.57 -5.70 -3.67
CA GLU A 5 -12.54 -4.75 -4.78
C GLU A 5 -13.74 -3.80 -4.76
N GLY A 6 -14.92 -4.29 -4.36
CA GLY A 6 -16.08 -3.44 -4.05
C GLY A 6 -15.81 -2.50 -2.88
N MET A 7 -15.21 -2.99 -1.79
CA MET A 7 -14.82 -2.18 -0.64
C MET A 7 -13.79 -1.10 -1.00
N ARG A 8 -12.83 -1.40 -1.89
CA ARG A 8 -11.87 -0.41 -2.40
C ARG A 8 -12.57 0.79 -3.05
N VAL A 9 -13.63 0.55 -3.83
CA VAL A 9 -14.37 1.63 -4.49
C VAL A 9 -15.28 2.37 -3.49
N ALA A 10 -15.94 1.65 -2.59
CA ALA A 10 -16.89 2.23 -1.64
C ALA A 10 -16.22 3.01 -0.48
N LEU A 11 -15.11 2.48 0.05
CA LEU A 11 -14.39 3.05 1.20
C LEU A 11 -13.13 3.82 0.81
N GLY A 12 -12.62 3.60 -0.41
CA GLY A 12 -11.36 4.14 -0.89
C GLY A 12 -10.19 3.15 -0.77
N ALA A 13 -9.24 3.27 -1.69
CA ALA A 13 -8.08 2.39 -1.78
C ALA A 13 -7.14 2.50 -0.57
N ALA A 14 -7.07 3.70 0.04
CA ALA A 14 -6.26 3.97 1.24
C ALA A 14 -6.64 3.07 2.43
N VAL A 15 -7.94 2.90 2.68
CA VAL A 15 -8.45 2.08 3.79
C VAL A 15 -8.02 0.63 3.60
N VAL A 16 -8.22 0.08 2.41
CA VAL A 16 -7.85 -1.31 2.12
C VAL A 16 -6.33 -1.49 2.14
N LEU A 17 -5.56 -0.51 1.68
CA LEU A 17 -4.09 -0.52 1.75
C LEU A 17 -3.62 -0.65 3.22
N ASN A 18 -4.20 0.10 4.15
CA ASN A 18 -3.84 0.03 5.57
C ASN A 18 -4.00 -1.38 6.16
N TYR A 19 -5.05 -2.11 5.77
CA TYR A 19 -5.21 -3.52 6.16
C TYR A 19 -4.30 -4.47 5.39
N CYS A 20 -3.83 -4.10 4.20
CA CYS A 20 -2.95 -4.93 3.38
C CYS A 20 -1.48 -4.88 3.84
N LEU A 21 -1.02 -3.76 4.38
CA LEU A 21 0.40 -3.54 4.71
C LEU A 21 0.94 -4.57 5.74
N GLN A 22 0.13 -4.97 6.73
CA GLN A 22 0.53 -5.90 7.79
C GLN A 22 0.99 -7.28 7.26
N GLY A 23 0.48 -7.72 6.11
CA GLY A 23 0.76 -9.05 5.57
C GLY A 23 1.74 -9.05 4.40
N LEU A 24 2.11 -7.88 3.88
CA LEU A 24 2.92 -7.76 2.67
C LEU A 24 4.34 -8.32 2.89
N PHE A 25 4.95 -8.00 4.03
CA PHE A 25 6.30 -8.44 4.44
C PHE A 25 6.30 -9.50 5.54
N HIS A 26 5.14 -10.12 5.82
CA HIS A 26 5.02 -11.15 6.85
C HIS A 26 6.01 -12.32 6.62
N PRO A 27 6.67 -12.92 7.63
CA PRO A 27 7.72 -13.94 7.43
C PRO A 27 7.22 -15.24 6.79
N ALA A 28 5.96 -15.63 7.01
CA ALA A 28 5.36 -16.81 6.40
C ALA A 28 4.98 -16.59 4.92
N ARG A 29 5.50 -17.44 4.04
CA ARG A 29 5.25 -17.40 2.59
C ARG A 29 3.76 -17.42 2.22
N LYS A 30 2.99 -18.33 2.84
CA LYS A 30 1.55 -18.48 2.58
C LYS A 30 0.75 -17.19 2.86
N VAL A 31 1.18 -16.41 3.86
CA VAL A 31 0.54 -15.12 4.18
C VAL A 31 0.88 -14.12 3.08
N ARG A 32 2.17 -13.95 2.76
CA ARG A 32 2.60 -13.02 1.71
C ARG A 32 1.91 -13.28 0.39
N GLU A 33 1.80 -14.54 -0.06
CA GLU A 33 1.17 -14.88 -1.33
C GLU A 33 -0.27 -14.32 -1.45
N VAL A 34 -1.06 -14.38 -0.38
CA VAL A 34 -2.43 -13.84 -0.38
C VAL A 34 -2.43 -12.32 -0.35
N TYR A 35 -1.60 -11.71 0.51
CA TYR A 35 -1.55 -10.26 0.67
C TYR A 35 -1.00 -9.55 -0.57
N TRP A 36 0.04 -10.09 -1.20
CA TRP A 36 0.55 -9.59 -2.48
C TRP A 36 -0.52 -9.66 -3.58
N LYS A 37 -1.35 -10.70 -3.60
CA LYS A 37 -2.46 -10.78 -4.56
C LYS A 37 -3.51 -9.68 -4.32
N ILE A 38 -3.80 -9.34 -3.07
CA ILE A 38 -4.69 -8.22 -2.72
C ILE A 38 -4.06 -6.89 -3.12
N TYR A 39 -2.78 -6.68 -2.80
CA TYR A 39 -2.02 -5.49 -3.18
C TYR A 39 -2.02 -5.27 -4.71
N ASN A 40 -1.80 -6.32 -5.49
CA ASN A 40 -1.80 -6.23 -6.95
C ASN A 40 -3.16 -5.76 -7.50
N SER A 41 -4.27 -6.25 -6.95
CA SER A 41 -5.62 -5.80 -7.33
C SER A 41 -5.85 -4.33 -6.97
N LEU A 42 -5.41 -3.88 -5.79
CA LEU A 42 -5.46 -2.48 -5.38
C LEU A 42 -4.67 -1.58 -6.33
N TYR A 43 -3.44 -1.99 -6.65
CA TYR A 43 -2.53 -1.25 -7.52
C TYR A 43 -3.10 -1.07 -8.91
N ILE A 44 -3.62 -2.14 -9.53
CA ILE A 44 -4.24 -2.07 -10.86
C ILE A 44 -5.50 -1.19 -10.83
N GLY A 45 -6.30 -1.26 -9.77
CA GLY A 45 -7.59 -0.57 -9.71
C GLY A 45 -7.51 0.93 -9.43
N ALA A 46 -6.53 1.40 -8.66
CA ALA A 46 -6.42 2.80 -8.25
C ALA A 46 -4.98 3.21 -7.87
N GLN A 47 -4.03 2.98 -8.77
CA GLN A 47 -2.61 3.31 -8.55
C GLN A 47 -2.39 4.75 -8.06
N ASP A 48 -3.00 5.73 -8.72
CA ASP A 48 -2.79 7.16 -8.43
C ASP A 48 -3.21 7.52 -6.99
N ALA A 49 -4.35 7.00 -6.55
CA ALA A 49 -4.84 7.22 -5.18
C ALA A 49 -3.94 6.59 -4.09
N LEU A 50 -3.11 5.60 -4.42
CA LEU A 50 -2.19 4.99 -3.45
C LEU A 50 -1.01 5.92 -3.11
N VAL A 51 -0.62 6.84 -4.00
CA VAL A 51 0.54 7.73 -3.80
C VAL A 51 0.44 8.51 -2.49
N ALA A 52 -0.76 9.04 -2.21
CA ALA A 52 -1.04 9.80 -0.99
C ALA A 52 -1.16 8.93 0.27
N SER A 53 -1.24 7.61 0.13
CA SER A 53 -1.55 6.68 1.22
C SER A 53 -0.40 5.77 1.62
N TYR A 54 0.70 5.73 0.85
CA TYR A 54 1.87 4.94 1.22
C TYR A 54 2.48 5.43 2.55
N PRO A 55 2.88 4.52 3.45
CA PRO A 55 3.52 4.89 4.70
C PRO A 55 4.84 5.60 4.45
N LEU A 56 5.23 6.43 5.40
CA LEU A 56 6.58 7.01 5.42
C LEU A 56 7.55 5.94 5.89
N LEU A 57 8.61 5.76 5.12
CA LEU A 57 9.73 4.89 5.47
C LEU A 57 10.93 5.79 5.78
N GLU A 58 11.62 5.47 6.86
CA GLU A 58 12.86 6.16 7.23
C GLU A 58 13.99 5.74 6.27
N ASP A 59 14.90 6.67 6.01
CA ASP A 59 16.08 6.39 5.20
C ASP A 59 17.01 5.41 5.95
N GLU A 60 17.65 4.52 5.21
CA GLU A 60 18.68 3.62 5.71
C GLU A 60 20.05 4.05 5.18
N ASP A 61 21.15 3.58 5.77
CA ASP A 61 22.53 4.00 5.46
C ASP A 61 22.84 4.11 3.94
N HIS A 62 22.29 3.20 3.15
CA HIS A 62 22.56 3.09 1.72
C HIS A 62 21.38 3.54 0.83
N ASN A 63 20.20 3.77 1.41
CA ASN A 63 18.97 3.94 0.64
C ASN A 63 18.13 5.11 1.17
N VAL A 64 17.77 6.03 0.27
CA VAL A 64 16.80 7.10 0.54
C VAL A 64 15.41 6.57 0.17
N TYR A 65 14.54 6.40 1.18
CA TYR A 65 13.16 5.94 1.06
C TYR A 65 12.13 7.04 1.28
N THR A 66 12.54 8.16 1.87
CA THR A 66 11.70 9.34 2.06
C THR A 66 11.30 9.98 0.73
N ARG A 67 10.21 10.76 0.73
CA ARG A 67 9.68 11.50 -0.43
C ARG A 67 9.62 12.99 -0.10
N PRO A 68 10.74 13.73 -0.21
CA PRO A 68 10.84 15.12 0.24
C PRO A 68 9.85 16.07 -0.45
N GLU A 69 9.49 15.78 -1.70
CA GLU A 69 8.56 16.59 -2.50
C GLU A 69 7.17 16.65 -1.88
N LEU A 70 6.77 15.62 -1.13
CA LEU A 70 5.47 15.56 -0.44
C LEU A 70 5.46 16.31 0.90
N MET A 71 6.63 16.71 1.41
CA MET A 71 6.79 17.39 2.70
C MET A 71 6.98 18.90 2.58
N MET A 72 7.11 19.40 1.35
CA MET A 72 7.31 20.82 1.09
C MET A 72 6.09 21.62 1.53
N PHE A 73 6.32 22.66 2.33
CA PHE A 73 5.33 23.65 2.72
C PHE A 73 5.82 25.01 2.23
N VAL A 74 4.99 25.71 1.45
CA VAL A 74 5.28 27.03 0.86
C VAL A 74 4.42 28.08 1.54
#